data_AF-A0A0N4XPR3-F1
#
_entry.id   AF-A0A0N4XPR3-F1
#
_cell.length_a   1.000
_cell.length_b   1.000
_cell.length_c   1.000
_cell.angle_alpha   90.00
_cell.angle_beta   90.00
_cell.angle_gamma   90.00
#
_symmetry.space_group_name_H-M   'P 1'
#
loop_
_entity.id
_entity.type
_entity.pdbx_description
1 polymer ?
#
loop_
_entity_poly.entity_id
_entity_poly.type
_entity_poly.pdbx_seq_one_letter_code
_entity_poly.pdbx_strand_id
1 'polypeptide(L)'
;MKIDNNLLMAQMAQRWDDVRSHFDHGSHTNLYLVDKDKPNGVVRITFTMEDLDIDMKHVGSGQRRLMCLGDVGMKNAASKVVEKVFMVLFDDILVCLQRRNNQKYVFIQQEQSVFPVNGLILRPADRSASVMIISGAVTKPALLEVEFNSKTDRAKWMKTLETAIHSAPVKGECDR
;
A
#
# COMPACT_ATOMS: atom_id res chain seq x y z
N MET A 1 21.65 -21.02 4.06
CA MET A 1 20.85 -20.11 3.19
C MET A 1 19.63 -19.51 3.93
N LYS A 2 19.71 -19.25 5.25
CA LYS A 2 18.68 -18.51 6.04
C LYS A 2 19.11 -17.09 6.41
N ILE A 3 20.40 -16.78 6.28
CA ILE A 3 21.02 -15.52 6.70
C ILE A 3 20.57 -14.36 5.80
N ASP A 4 20.39 -14.63 4.50
CA ASP A 4 20.06 -13.61 3.48
C ASP A 4 18.66 -13.01 3.68
N ASN A 5 17.68 -13.84 4.07
CA ASN A 5 16.31 -13.37 4.34
C ASN A 5 16.23 -12.52 5.60
N ASN A 6 16.94 -12.90 6.66
CA ASN A 6 16.95 -12.13 7.91
C ASN A 6 17.60 -10.75 7.69
N LEU A 7 18.68 -10.70 6.91
CA LEU A 7 19.33 -9.43 6.56
C LEU A 7 18.41 -8.53 5.72
N LEU A 8 17.72 -9.10 4.72
CA LEU A 8 16.78 -8.35 3.89
C LEU A 8 15.62 -7.78 4.73
N MET A 9 15.07 -8.56 5.65
CA MET A 9 14.02 -8.11 6.56
C MET A 9 14.52 -7.00 7.49
N ALA A 10 15.72 -7.12 8.04
CA ALA A 10 16.32 -6.09 8.88
C ALA A 10 16.55 -4.77 8.12
N GLN A 11 17.04 -4.85 6.88
CA GLN A 11 17.21 -3.68 6.01
C GLN A 11 15.86 -3.02 5.68
N MET A 12 14.82 -3.82 5.42
CA MET A 12 13.48 -3.29 5.19
C MET A 12 12.91 -2.62 6.44
N ALA A 13 13.06 -3.23 7.62
CA ALA A 13 12.63 -2.64 8.88
C ALA A 13 13.34 -1.31 9.16
N GLN A 14 14.67 -1.27 9.00
CA GLN A 14 15.44 -0.03 9.17
C GLN A 14 15.00 1.07 8.20
N ARG A 15 14.73 0.72 6.93
CA ARG A 15 14.26 1.67 5.94
C ARG A 15 12.83 2.13 6.23
N TRP A 16 12.00 1.28 6.82
CA TRP A 16 10.68 1.68 7.31
C TRP A 16 10.79 2.65 8.50
N ASP A 17 11.69 2.39 9.46
CA ASP A 17 11.93 3.29 10.59
C ASP A 17 12.35 4.69 10.14
N ASP A 18 13.23 4.79 9.14
CA ASP A 18 13.62 6.07 8.53
C ASP A 18 12.44 6.81 7.87
N VAL A 19 11.56 6.08 7.19
CA VAL A 19 10.34 6.67 6.61
C VAL A 19 9.44 7.22 7.72
N ARG A 20 9.26 6.46 8.80
CA ARG A 20 8.45 6.87 9.95
C ARG A 20 9.02 8.10 10.65
N SER A 21 10.34 8.16 10.87
CA SER A 21 10.98 9.30 11.52
C SER A 21 10.88 10.59 10.70
N HIS A 22 10.72 10.48 9.38
CA HIS A 22 10.58 11.61 8.46
C HIS A 22 9.13 11.81 7.97
N PHE A 23 8.14 11.17 8.58
CA PHE A 23 6.75 11.34 8.19
C PHE A 23 6.16 12.66 8.69
N ASP A 24 5.38 13.34 7.87
CA ASP A 24 4.59 14.49 8.30
C ASP A 24 3.35 14.03 9.08
N HIS A 25 3.36 14.21 10.39
CA HIS A 25 2.30 13.74 11.28
C HIS A 25 0.97 14.50 11.07
N GLY A 26 0.99 15.67 10.41
CA GLY A 26 -0.24 16.36 9.98
C GLY A 26 -0.86 15.77 8.72
N SER A 27 -0.13 14.89 8.02
CA SER A 27 -0.62 14.25 6.80
C SER A 27 -1.65 13.17 7.11
N HIS A 28 -2.74 13.20 6.35
CA HIS A 28 -3.81 12.21 6.42
C HIS A 28 -4.33 11.92 5.02
N THR A 29 -5.07 10.83 4.89
CA THR A 29 -5.73 10.42 3.66
C THR A 29 -7.03 9.67 3.97
N ASN A 30 -7.70 9.19 2.93
CA ASN A 30 -8.88 8.36 3.08
C ASN A 30 -8.52 6.89 2.87
N LEU A 31 -9.13 6.03 3.68
CA LEU A 31 -9.22 4.60 3.44
C LEU A 31 -10.69 4.21 3.27
N TYR A 32 -10.99 3.52 2.16
CA TYR A 32 -12.33 3.02 1.89
C TYR A 32 -12.35 1.50 2.12
N LEU A 33 -13.22 1.05 3.02
CA LEU A 33 -13.40 -0.36 3.33
C LEU A 33 -14.79 -0.82 2.90
N VAL A 34 -14.90 -2.06 2.43
CA VAL A 34 -16.19 -2.69 2.17
C VAL A 34 -16.89 -2.98 3.49
N ASP A 35 -18.15 -2.58 3.59
CA ASP A 35 -19.04 -2.79 4.74
C ASP A 35 -20.44 -3.10 4.22
N LYS A 36 -20.87 -4.37 4.35
CA LYS A 36 -22.15 -4.87 3.83
C LYS A 36 -23.35 -4.29 4.59
N ASP A 37 -23.15 -3.79 5.80
CA ASP A 37 -24.21 -3.23 6.64
C ASP A 37 -24.47 -1.76 6.31
N LYS A 38 -23.61 -1.11 5.51
CA LYS A 38 -23.82 0.25 5.03
C LYS A 38 -24.64 0.25 3.75
N PRO A 39 -25.59 1.21 3.57
CA PRO A 39 -26.39 1.31 2.34
C PRO A 39 -25.56 1.42 1.05
N ASN A 40 -24.39 2.06 1.13
CA ASN A 40 -23.49 2.25 -0.01
C ASN A 40 -22.44 1.12 -0.13
N GLY A 41 -22.50 0.09 0.72
CA GLY A 41 -21.56 -1.04 0.75
C GLY A 41 -20.13 -0.65 1.17
N VAL A 42 -19.89 0.61 1.55
CA VAL A 42 -18.55 1.18 1.77
C VAL A 42 -18.58 2.11 2.98
N VAL A 43 -17.53 2.04 3.80
CA VAL A 43 -17.20 3.00 4.86
C VAL A 43 -15.92 3.74 4.53
N ARG A 44 -15.90 5.05 4.76
CA ARG A 44 -14.72 5.91 4.65
C ARG A 44 -14.16 6.16 6.04
N ILE A 45 -12.86 5.96 6.19
CA ILE A 45 -12.10 6.22 7.41
C ILE A 45 -11.02 7.25 7.09
N THR A 46 -10.82 8.22 7.98
CA THR A 46 -9.65 9.10 7.95
C THR A 46 -8.46 8.29 8.43
N PHE A 47 -7.42 8.18 7.61
CA PHE A 47 -6.23 7.39 7.87
C PHE A 47 -5.02 8.30 8.06
N THR A 48 -4.23 8.02 9.09
CA THR A 48 -3.10 8.82 9.54
C THR A 48 -1.85 7.97 9.71
N MET A 49 -0.74 8.60 10.12
CA MET A 49 0.50 7.90 10.46
C MET A 49 0.30 6.90 11.62
N GLU A 50 -0.54 7.22 12.59
CA GLU A 50 -0.80 6.36 13.77
C GLU A 50 -1.49 5.05 13.37
N ASP A 51 -2.31 5.09 12.32
CA ASP A 51 -3.01 3.93 11.79
C ASP A 51 -2.09 2.97 11.01
N LEU A 52 -0.86 3.38 10.65
CA LEU A 52 0.09 2.53 9.91
C LEU A 52 0.61 1.35 10.73
N ASP A 53 0.75 1.54 12.04
CA ASP A 53 1.33 0.54 12.94
C ASP A 53 0.27 -0.40 13.55
N ILE A 54 -1.02 -0.09 13.40
CA ILE A 54 -2.14 -0.84 13.98
C ILE A 54 -2.74 -1.79 12.96
N ASP A 55 -2.76 -3.10 13.28
CA ASP A 55 -3.58 -4.08 12.56
C ASP A 55 -5.07 -3.74 12.75
N MET A 56 -5.77 -3.43 11.66
CA MET A 56 -7.20 -3.06 11.68
C MET A 56 -8.12 -4.19 12.16
N LYS A 57 -7.59 -5.41 12.36
CA LYS A 57 -8.34 -6.54 12.90
C LYS A 57 -8.34 -6.62 14.42
N HIS A 58 -7.32 -6.08 15.08
CA HIS A 58 -7.17 -6.18 16.52
C HIS A 58 -6.68 -4.86 17.09
N VAL A 59 -7.60 -4.05 17.61
CA VAL A 59 -7.26 -3.00 18.58
C VAL A 59 -6.68 -3.71 19.81
N GLY A 60 -5.37 -4.01 19.78
CA GLY A 60 -4.63 -4.59 20.91
C GLY A 60 -3.84 -5.89 20.71
N SER A 61 -3.69 -6.51 19.52
CA SER A 61 -2.92 -7.78 19.44
C SER A 61 -2.06 -8.07 18.20
N GLY A 62 -1.79 -7.11 17.32
CA GLY A 62 -0.82 -7.32 16.23
C GLY A 62 -0.29 -6.04 15.60
N GLN A 63 1.01 -6.01 15.29
CA GLN A 63 1.58 -5.01 14.38
C GLN A 63 1.36 -5.48 12.95
N ARG A 64 0.94 -4.57 12.08
CA ARG A 64 0.84 -4.81 10.65
C ARG A 64 2.18 -5.30 10.09
N ARG A 65 2.17 -6.35 9.26
CA ARG A 65 3.43 -6.95 8.78
C ARG A 65 3.90 -6.29 7.49
N LEU A 66 5.06 -5.64 7.55
CA LEU A 66 5.70 -5.06 6.37
C LEU A 66 6.15 -6.18 5.40
N MET A 67 5.67 -6.13 4.15
CA MET A 67 5.97 -7.13 3.12
C MET A 67 6.88 -6.60 2.01
N CYS A 68 6.77 -5.32 1.66
CA CYS A 68 7.65 -4.67 0.69
C CYS A 68 7.65 -3.15 0.86
N LEU A 69 8.72 -2.48 0.47
CA LEU A 69 8.74 -1.03 0.32
C LEU A 69 9.76 -0.58 -0.73
N GLY A 70 9.54 0.58 -1.33
CA GLY A 70 10.48 1.15 -2.29
C GLY A 70 9.93 2.31 -3.11
N ASP A 71 10.84 3.02 -3.76
CA ASP A 71 10.52 4.07 -4.71
C ASP A 71 10.04 3.47 -6.04
N VAL A 72 9.00 4.05 -6.62
CA VAL A 72 8.42 3.72 -7.92
C VAL A 72 8.12 5.00 -8.70
N GLY A 73 7.93 4.87 -10.01
CA GLY A 73 7.23 5.88 -10.80
C GLY A 73 5.73 5.63 -10.73
N MET A 74 4.92 6.67 -10.50
CA MET A 74 3.47 6.58 -10.63
C MET A 74 2.99 7.61 -11.63
N LYS A 75 2.25 7.16 -12.64
CA LYS A 75 1.76 8.03 -13.70
C LYS A 75 0.44 8.65 -13.30
N ASN A 76 0.39 9.98 -13.31
CA ASN A 76 -0.83 10.72 -13.08
C ASN A 76 -1.73 10.62 -14.33
N ALA A 77 -2.96 10.12 -14.16
CA ALA A 77 -3.88 9.92 -15.26
C ALA A 77 -4.25 11.22 -16.00
N ALA A 78 -4.33 12.34 -15.28
CA ALA A 78 -4.71 13.65 -15.79
C ALA A 78 -3.55 14.38 -16.48
N SER A 79 -2.36 14.43 -15.86
CA SER A 79 -1.21 15.17 -16.40
C SER A 79 -0.29 14.34 -17.30
N LYS A 80 -0.43 13.00 -17.29
CA LYS A 80 0.48 12.03 -17.92
C LYS A 80 1.93 12.09 -17.42
N VAL A 81 2.23 12.90 -16.41
CA VAL A 81 3.55 12.99 -15.78
C VAL A 81 3.75 11.79 -14.85
N VAL A 82 4.96 11.23 -14.88
CA VAL A 82 5.41 10.21 -13.93
C VAL A 82 6.02 10.92 -12.72
N GLU A 83 5.42 10.71 -11.55
CA GLU A 83 5.90 11.26 -10.28
C GLU A 83 6.60 10.16 -9.48
N LYS A 84 7.60 10.55 -8.69
CA LYS A 84 8.24 9.63 -7.74
C LYS A 84 7.31 9.41 -6.55
N VAL A 85 6.97 8.15 -6.31
CA VAL A 85 6.14 7.71 -5.20
C VAL A 85 6.91 6.67 -4.40
N PHE A 86 6.81 6.72 -3.09
CA PHE A 86 7.31 5.68 -2.21
C PHE A 86 6.15 4.76 -1.84
N MET A 87 6.18 3.52 -2.31
CA MET A 87 5.16 2.52 -2.01
C MET A 87 5.57 1.69 -0.81
N VAL A 88 4.62 1.41 0.07
CA VAL A 88 4.76 0.53 1.23
C VAL A 88 3.64 -0.50 1.16
N LEU A 89 4.00 -1.77 1.07
CA LEU A 89 3.07 -2.88 1.07
C LEU A 89 3.15 -3.60 2.41
N PHE A 90 2.01 -3.68 3.05
CA PHE A 90 1.76 -4.53 4.18
C PHE A 90 0.87 -5.71 3.78
N ASP A 91 0.56 -6.58 4.73
CA ASP A 91 -0.26 -7.77 4.49
C ASP A 91 -1.77 -7.51 4.39
N ASP A 92 -2.25 -6.33 4.77
CA ASP A 92 -3.65 -5.91 4.70
C ASP A 92 -3.87 -4.65 3.84
N ILE A 93 -2.87 -3.77 3.70
CA ILE A 93 -2.95 -2.51 2.94
C ILE A 93 -1.73 -2.23 2.06
N LEU A 94 -1.97 -1.49 0.98
CA LEU A 94 -0.98 -0.85 0.12
C LEU A 94 -1.03 0.67 0.33
N VAL A 95 0.12 1.28 0.60
CA VAL A 95 0.25 2.70 0.92
C VAL A 95 1.15 3.38 -0.13
N CYS A 96 0.70 4.53 -0.63
CA CYS A 96 1.45 5.36 -1.58
C CYS A 96 1.77 6.72 -0.94
N LEU A 97 3.06 7.04 -0.86
CA LEU A 97 3.56 8.26 -0.24
C LEU A 97 4.31 9.13 -1.25
N GLN A 98 4.30 10.44 -1.03
CA GLN A 98 5.16 11.39 -1.74
C GLN A 98 6.16 12.01 -0.78
N ARG A 99 7.36 12.34 -1.27
CA ARG A 99 8.26 13.24 -0.54
C ARG A 99 7.89 14.69 -0.87
N ARG A 100 7.61 15.49 0.16
CA ARG A 100 7.36 16.93 0.05
C ARG A 100 8.49 17.71 0.72
N ASN A 101 8.25 18.99 0.99
CA ASN A 101 9.18 19.94 1.61
C ASN A 101 9.98 19.29 2.76
N ASN A 102 11.26 19.65 2.85
CA ASN A 102 12.19 19.12 3.86
C ASN A 102 12.34 17.59 3.84
N GLN A 103 12.13 16.96 2.67
CA GLN A 103 12.22 15.50 2.48
C GLN A 103 11.25 14.68 3.34
N LYS A 104 10.18 15.30 3.86
CA LYS A 104 9.18 14.57 4.64
C LYS A 104 8.30 13.68 3.76
N TYR A 105 7.95 12.51 4.24
CA TYR A 105 6.93 11.66 3.61
C TYR A 105 5.54 12.13 3.99
N VAL A 106 4.65 12.20 3.00
CA VAL A 106 3.24 12.54 3.17
C VAL A 106 2.37 11.58 2.38
N PHE A 107 1.14 11.39 2.82
CA PHE A 107 0.12 10.75 1.99
C PHE A 107 -0.16 11.60 0.74
N ILE A 108 -0.38 10.93 -0.38
CA ILE A 108 -0.76 11.60 -1.63
C ILE A 108 -2.16 12.21 -1.44
N GLN A 109 -2.25 13.54 -1.63
CA GLN A 109 -3.47 14.33 -1.45
C GLN A 109 -4.45 14.21 -2.64
N GLN A 110 -4.70 12.98 -3.08
CA GLN A 110 -5.77 12.61 -4.01
C GLN A 110 -6.96 12.01 -3.22
N GLU A 111 -7.94 11.40 -3.91
CA GLU A 111 -9.12 10.79 -3.26
C GLU A 111 -8.76 9.74 -2.18
N GLN A 112 -7.69 8.97 -2.38
CA GLN A 112 -7.11 8.02 -1.42
C GLN A 112 -5.67 7.70 -1.80
N SER A 113 -4.87 7.31 -0.82
CA SER A 113 -3.49 6.83 -1.03
C SER A 113 -3.16 5.57 -0.24
N VAL A 114 -4.17 5.02 0.45
CA VAL A 114 -4.11 3.75 1.17
C VAL A 114 -5.23 2.88 0.63
N PHE A 115 -4.89 1.65 0.28
CA PHE A 115 -5.80 0.72 -0.40
C PHE A 115 -5.77 -0.61 0.32
N PRO A 116 -6.92 -1.22 0.66
CA PRO A 116 -6.95 -2.59 1.12
C PRO A 116 -6.35 -3.50 0.05
N VAL A 117 -5.47 -4.43 0.43
CA VAL A 117 -4.93 -5.42 -0.52
C VAL A 117 -5.99 -6.41 -0.95
N ASN A 118 -6.98 -6.68 -0.09
CA ASN A 118 -8.13 -7.50 -0.45
C ASN A 118 -8.92 -6.86 -1.60
N GLY A 119 -9.08 -7.60 -2.70
CA GLY A 119 -9.79 -7.13 -3.88
C GLY A 119 -8.98 -6.22 -4.82
N LEU A 120 -7.67 -6.05 -4.62
CA LEU A 120 -6.82 -5.44 -5.65
C LEU A 120 -6.76 -6.34 -6.88
N ILE A 121 -6.90 -5.73 -8.06
CA ILE A 121 -6.69 -6.39 -9.35
C ILE A 121 -5.38 -5.87 -9.94
N LEU A 122 -4.44 -6.79 -10.17
CA LEU A 122 -3.14 -6.48 -10.78
C LEU A 122 -3.19 -6.79 -12.28
N ARG A 123 -2.80 -5.82 -13.10
CA ARG A 123 -2.74 -5.94 -14.57
C ARG A 123 -1.33 -5.56 -15.06
N PRO A 124 -0.41 -6.52 -15.19
CA PRO A 124 0.93 -6.24 -15.68
C PRO A 124 0.91 -5.85 -17.16
N ALA A 125 1.74 -4.89 -17.55
CA ALA A 125 1.94 -4.56 -18.95
C ALA A 125 2.94 -5.54 -19.61
N ASP A 126 2.71 -5.84 -20.89
CA ASP A 126 3.60 -6.67 -21.67
C ASP A 126 4.92 -5.94 -21.93
N ARG A 127 6.03 -6.66 -21.74
CA ARG A 127 7.40 -6.23 -22.06
C ARG A 127 7.91 -4.95 -21.35
N SER A 128 7.15 -4.31 -20.46
CA SER A 128 7.59 -3.13 -19.67
C SER A 128 7.79 -3.44 -18.18
N ALA A 129 8.30 -2.47 -17.41
CA ALA A 129 8.38 -2.56 -15.94
C ALA A 129 7.09 -2.09 -15.26
N SER A 130 5.98 -1.91 -15.99
CA SER A 130 4.76 -1.27 -15.48
C SER A 130 3.67 -2.27 -15.09
N VAL A 131 2.83 -1.89 -14.13
CA VAL A 131 1.64 -2.61 -13.68
C VAL A 131 0.53 -1.60 -13.43
N MET A 132 -0.68 -1.91 -13.88
CA MET A 132 -1.89 -1.21 -13.49
C MET A 132 -2.51 -1.93 -12.28
N ILE A 133 -2.69 -1.21 -11.19
CA ILE A 133 -3.30 -1.71 -9.94
C ILE A 133 -4.67 -1.05 -9.82
N ILE A 134 -5.72 -1.86 -9.74
CA ILE A 134 -7.11 -1.39 -9.63
C ILE A 134 -7.63 -1.76 -8.25
N SER A 135 -8.13 -0.79 -7.48
CA SER A 135 -8.73 -1.07 -6.18
C SER A 135 -10.19 -1.53 -6.33
N GLY A 136 -10.56 -2.55 -5.56
CA GLY A 136 -11.87 -3.19 -5.61
C GLY A 136 -13.01 -2.43 -4.89
N ALA A 137 -12.85 -1.14 -4.58
CA ALA A 137 -13.88 -0.39 -3.87
C ALA A 137 -15.10 -0.14 -4.77
N VAL A 138 -16.23 -0.75 -4.39
CA VAL A 138 -17.49 -0.88 -5.14
C VAL A 138 -18.08 0.46 -5.61
N THR A 139 -17.73 1.58 -4.96
CA THR A 139 -18.29 2.91 -5.28
C THR A 139 -17.34 3.82 -6.07
N LYS A 140 -16.02 3.64 -5.96
CA LYS A 140 -15.01 4.42 -6.71
C LYS A 140 -13.70 3.61 -6.84
N PRO A 141 -13.54 2.79 -7.90
CA PRO A 141 -12.27 2.12 -8.13
C PRO A 141 -11.18 3.16 -8.39
N ALA A 142 -10.05 3.03 -7.70
CA ALA A 142 -8.85 3.78 -8.04
C ALA A 142 -8.00 2.96 -9.01
N LEU A 143 -7.43 3.63 -9.99
CA LEU A 143 -6.53 3.05 -10.97
C LEU A 143 -5.17 3.69 -10.79
N LEU A 144 -4.17 2.87 -10.43
CA LEU A 144 -2.79 3.29 -10.26
C LEU A 144 -1.96 2.70 -11.42
N GLU A 145 -1.40 3.57 -12.26
CA GLU A 145 -0.40 3.17 -13.26
C GLU A 145 1.00 3.28 -12.62
N VAL A 146 1.57 2.15 -12.21
CA VAL A 146 2.86 2.09 -11.51
C VAL A 146 3.95 1.57 -12.44
N GLU A 147 5.11 2.22 -12.44
CA GLU A 147 6.33 1.82 -13.12
C GLU A 147 7.42 1.49 -12.10
N PHE A 148 7.88 0.24 -12.09
CA PHE A 148 8.92 -0.24 -11.19
C PHE A 148 10.31 0.01 -11.77
N ASN A 149 11.34 -0.03 -10.90
CA ASN A 149 12.70 0.34 -11.28
C ASN A 149 13.33 -0.59 -12.34
N SER A 150 12.84 -1.83 -12.44
CA SER A 150 13.27 -2.80 -13.44
C SER A 150 12.21 -3.91 -13.61
N LYS A 151 12.38 -4.76 -14.62
CA LYS A 151 11.54 -5.97 -14.79
C LYS A 151 11.68 -6.94 -13.61
N THR A 152 12.87 -7.05 -13.03
CA THR A 152 13.12 -7.89 -11.85
C THR A 152 12.44 -7.32 -10.61
N ASP A 153 12.53 -6.00 -10.42
CA ASP A 153 11.84 -5.30 -9.33
C ASP A 153 10.31 -5.44 -9.47
N ARG A 154 9.78 -5.23 -10.69
CA ARG A 154 8.37 -5.53 -11.03
C ARG A 154 7.99 -6.95 -10.65
N ALA A 155 8.80 -7.95 -11.01
CA ALA A 155 8.50 -9.36 -10.71
C ALA A 155 8.46 -9.64 -9.20
N LYS A 156 9.38 -9.04 -8.42
CA LYS A 156 9.38 -9.08 -6.95
C LYS A 156 8.10 -8.45 -6.38
N TRP A 157 7.76 -7.26 -6.84
CA TRP A 157 6.54 -6.56 -6.40
C TRP A 157 5.26 -7.32 -6.74
N MET A 158 5.13 -7.82 -7.97
CA MET A 158 3.98 -8.63 -8.39
C MET A 158 3.80 -9.85 -7.50
N LYS A 159 4.87 -10.65 -7.30
CA LYS A 159 4.80 -11.83 -6.42
C LYS A 159 4.40 -11.47 -5.00
N THR A 160 4.92 -10.36 -4.46
CA THR A 160 4.64 -9.94 -3.08
C THR A 160 3.22 -9.39 -2.94
N LEU A 161 2.76 -8.57 -3.90
CA LEU A 161 1.38 -8.07 -3.98
C LEU A 161 0.38 -9.22 -4.10
N GLU A 162 0.62 -10.18 -5.00
CA GLU A 162 -0.20 -11.38 -5.12
C GLU A 162 -0.25 -12.15 -3.80
N THR A 163 0.89 -12.31 -3.12
CA THR A 163 0.94 -12.96 -1.81
C THR A 163 0.11 -12.20 -0.77
N ALA A 164 0.22 -10.86 -0.72
CA ALA A 164 -0.57 -10.03 0.18
C ALA A 164 -2.07 -10.15 -0.13
N ILE A 165 -2.48 -10.11 -1.40
CA ILE A 165 -3.87 -10.27 -1.83
C ILE A 165 -4.44 -11.64 -1.41
N HIS A 166 -3.68 -12.72 -1.61
CA HIS A 166 -4.13 -14.09 -1.28
C HIS A 166 -4.13 -14.38 0.21
N SER A 167 -3.18 -13.81 0.96
CA SER A 167 -3.10 -13.97 2.42
C SER A 167 -3.85 -12.87 3.18
N ALA A 168 -4.49 -11.95 2.45
CA ALA A 168 -5.22 -10.83 2.99
C ALA A 168 -6.24 -11.38 3.99
N PRO A 169 -6.18 -10.94 5.24
CA PRO A 169 -6.93 -11.61 6.27
C PRO A 169 -8.43 -11.30 6.03
N VAL A 170 -9.23 -12.34 5.75
CA VAL A 170 -10.65 -12.21 5.36
C VAL A 170 -11.45 -11.50 6.46
N LYS A 171 -12.31 -10.54 6.12
CA LYS A 171 -13.26 -9.98 7.10
C LYS A 171 -14.26 -11.09 7.47
N GLY A 172 -14.17 -11.61 8.71
CA GLY A 172 -15.27 -12.34 9.35
C GLY A 172 -15.19 -13.86 9.42
N GLU A 173 -14.03 -14.45 9.70
CA GLU A 173 -13.98 -15.65 10.55
C GLU A 173 -13.40 -15.22 11.88
N CYS A 174 -14.26 -14.66 12.76
CA CYS A 174 -14.07 -14.96 14.17
C CYS A 174 -14.21 -16.48 14.25
N ASP A 175 -13.15 -17.18 14.65
CA ASP A 175 -13.31 -18.52 15.18
C ASP A 175 -14.36 -18.44 16.31
N ARG A 176 -15.53 -18.98 15.97
CA ARG A 176 -16.71 -19.36 16.78
C ARG A 176 -16.81 -18.85 18.21
#